data_AF-U1MYL2-F1
#
_entry.id   AF-U1MYL2-F1
#
_cell.length_a   1.000
_cell.length_b   1.000
_cell.length_c   1.000
_cell.angle_alpha   90.00
_cell.angle_beta   90.00
_cell.angle_gamma   90.00
#
_symmetry.space_group_name_H-M   'P 1'
#
loop_
_entity.id
_entity.type
_entity.pdbx_description
1 polymer ?
#
loop_
_entity_poly.entity_id
_entity_poly.type
_entity_poly.pdbx_seq_one_letter_code
_entity_poly.pdbx_strand_id
1 'polypeptide(L)'
;MSRSPVVILGVTLLIMLGDCASINDGTAPTEPTASPVNSPSVETALITPEFDLSVASGTRVTVVGVIDDDTIDIQYENDTVETVRLLGVDTPQTGVTQTNPDEWQRIPISATGRDWLANWGARASTYVIDRLANKEIIIIFDPVSDR
;
A
#
# COMPACT_ATOMS: atom_id res chain seq x y z
N MET A 1 -19.37 10.87 -46.64
CA MET A 1 -18.85 10.42 -45.33
C MET A 1 -19.46 9.06 -45.03
N SER A 2 -18.75 7.99 -45.36
CA SER A 2 -19.20 6.60 -45.15
C SER A 2 -18.60 6.09 -43.84
N ARG A 3 -19.42 5.52 -42.95
CA ARG A 3 -18.95 4.86 -41.72
C ARG A 3 -19.07 3.35 -41.92
N SER A 4 -17.93 2.65 -41.94
CA SER A 4 -17.87 1.19 -41.88
C SER A 4 -18.00 0.73 -40.42
N PRO A 5 -18.86 -0.24 -40.09
CA PRO A 5 -18.80 -0.91 -38.81
C PRO A 5 -17.71 -2.01 -38.85
N VAL A 6 -16.74 -1.90 -37.94
CA VAL A 6 -15.77 -2.96 -37.66
C VAL A 6 -16.45 -3.98 -36.74
N VAL A 7 -16.67 -5.20 -37.23
CA VAL A 7 -17.18 -6.33 -36.44
C VAL A 7 -15.98 -7.20 -36.07
N ILE A 8 -15.53 -7.13 -34.81
CA ILE A 8 -14.50 -8.03 -34.27
C ILE A 8 -15.22 -9.27 -33.77
N LEU A 9 -15.18 -10.34 -34.57
CA LEU A 9 -15.68 -11.65 -34.20
C LEU A 9 -14.66 -12.32 -33.27
N GLY A 10 -15.00 -12.42 -31.99
CA GLY A 10 -14.21 -13.13 -30.99
C GLY A 10 -14.16 -14.63 -31.28
N VAL A 11 -12.96 -15.19 -31.28
CA VAL A 11 -12.75 -16.64 -31.25
C VAL A 11 -12.21 -17.01 -29.88
N THR A 12 -13.12 -17.58 -29.09
CA THR A 12 -12.90 -18.16 -27.76
C THR A 12 -12.00 -19.38 -27.91
N LEU A 13 -10.79 -19.35 -27.32
CA LEU A 13 -9.91 -20.50 -27.24
C LEU A 13 -10.24 -21.32 -25.98
N LEU A 14 -10.83 -22.48 -26.23
CA LEU A 14 -11.23 -23.52 -25.28
C LEU A 14 -9.99 -24.23 -24.72
N ILE A 15 -9.69 -24.06 -23.43
CA ILE A 15 -8.63 -24.82 -22.73
C ILE A 15 -9.27 -26.06 -22.10
N MET A 16 -8.90 -27.23 -22.62
CA MET A 16 -9.33 -28.54 -22.14
C MET A 16 -8.68 -28.89 -20.80
N LEU A 17 -9.47 -29.45 -19.88
CA LEU A 17 -9.01 -30.13 -18.68
C LEU A 17 -8.25 -31.42 -19.06
N GLY A 18 -7.18 -31.74 -18.33
CA GLY A 18 -6.42 -32.98 -18.53
C GLY A 18 -5.47 -33.29 -17.37
N ASP A 19 -5.94 -34.20 -16.52
CA ASP A 19 -5.26 -35.17 -15.66
C ASP A 19 -4.37 -34.79 -14.46
N CYS A 20 -4.80 -35.38 -13.34
CA CYS A 20 -4.04 -35.66 -12.15
C CYS A 20 -3.05 -36.80 -12.43
N ALA A 21 -1.77 -36.63 -12.10
CA ALA A 21 -0.86 -37.75 -11.89
C ALA A 21 -0.15 -37.55 -10.55
N SER A 22 -0.59 -38.32 -9.57
CA SER A 22 0.05 -38.51 -8.28
C SER A 22 1.28 -39.39 -8.50
N ILE A 23 2.47 -38.88 -8.20
CA ILE A 23 3.68 -39.68 -7.99
C ILE A 23 4.16 -39.41 -6.57
N ASN A 24 4.03 -40.44 -5.76
CA ASN A 24 4.59 -40.52 -4.42
C ASN A 24 5.99 -41.11 -4.59
N ASP A 25 7.03 -40.31 -4.40
CA ASP A 25 8.37 -40.84 -4.17
C ASP A 25 8.83 -40.40 -2.77
N GLY A 26 9.04 -41.41 -1.93
CA GLY A 26 9.36 -41.23 -0.53
C GLY A 26 10.82 -40.83 -0.37
N THR A 27 11.05 -39.65 0.18
CA THR A 27 12.26 -39.36 0.96
C THR A 27 11.89 -38.27 1.96
N ALA A 28 11.70 -38.67 3.22
CA ALA A 28 11.51 -37.74 4.32
C ALA A 28 12.82 -36.97 4.58
N PRO A 29 12.81 -35.63 4.59
CA PRO A 29 13.93 -34.88 5.14
C PRO A 29 13.85 -34.90 6.66
N THR A 30 14.95 -35.33 7.29
CA THR A 30 15.18 -35.28 8.74
C THR A 30 14.97 -33.86 9.27
N GLU A 31 14.05 -33.72 10.21
CA GLU A 31 13.75 -32.50 10.95
C GLU A 31 14.93 -32.12 11.87
N PRO A 32 15.48 -30.90 11.81
CA PRO A 32 16.49 -30.48 12.78
C PRO A 32 15.81 -30.21 14.13
N THR A 33 16.26 -30.90 15.17
CA THR A 33 15.86 -30.71 16.57
C THR A 33 16.03 -29.26 17.00
N ALA A 34 14.92 -28.56 17.25
CA ALA A 34 14.92 -27.23 17.84
C ALA A 34 15.40 -27.30 19.30
N SER A 35 16.51 -26.62 19.60
CA SER A 35 16.95 -26.35 20.97
C SER A 35 16.12 -25.23 21.58
N PRO A 36 15.82 -25.23 22.89
CA PRO A 36 15.09 -24.15 23.52
C PRO A 36 16.02 -22.92 23.65
N VAL A 37 15.74 -21.87 22.88
CA VAL A 37 16.36 -20.56 23.07
C VAL A 37 15.57 -19.83 24.15
N ASN A 38 16.12 -19.76 25.36
CA ASN A 38 15.64 -18.85 26.40
C ASN A 38 16.01 -17.41 26.00
N SER A 39 15.13 -16.75 25.25
CA SER A 39 15.20 -15.31 25.02
C SER A 39 14.63 -14.58 26.23
N PRO A 40 15.40 -13.71 26.92
CA PRO A 40 14.83 -12.83 27.93
C PRO A 40 13.89 -11.83 27.24
N SER A 41 12.62 -11.86 27.61
CA SER A 41 11.64 -10.83 27.26
C SER A 41 12.03 -9.53 27.95
N VAL A 42 12.80 -8.69 27.26
CA VAL A 42 12.93 -7.29 27.63
C VAL A 42 11.65 -6.61 27.15
N GLU A 43 10.78 -6.30 28.10
CA GLU A 43 9.57 -5.52 27.89
C GLU A 43 9.98 -4.08 27.59
N THR A 44 10.31 -3.81 26.33
CA THR A 44 10.43 -2.44 25.83
C THR A 44 9.06 -1.80 25.98
N ALA A 45 8.91 -0.92 26.96
CA ALA A 45 7.74 -0.06 27.07
C ALA A 45 7.62 0.75 25.77
N LEU A 46 6.62 0.41 24.96
CA LEU A 46 6.23 1.19 23.80
C LEU A 46 5.71 2.53 24.33
N ILE A 47 6.55 3.56 24.25
CA ILE A 47 6.11 4.94 24.45
C ILE A 47 5.27 5.26 23.23
N THR A 48 3.98 4.94 23.27
CA THR A 48 3.03 5.41 22.26
C THR A 48 2.84 6.89 22.54
N PRO A 49 3.26 7.81 21.65
CA PRO A 49 2.88 9.20 21.80
C PRO A 49 1.36 9.27 21.77
N GLU A 50 0.74 9.66 22.88
CA GLU A 50 -0.69 9.93 22.92
C GLU A 50 -0.91 11.24 22.14
N PHE A 51 -1.44 11.13 20.92
CA PHE A 51 -1.84 12.29 20.15
C PHE A 51 -3.14 12.82 20.77
N ASP A 52 -3.05 13.91 21.54
CA ASP A 52 -4.21 14.54 22.15
C ASP A 52 -5.02 15.30 21.09
N LEU A 53 -5.95 14.58 20.48
CA LEU A 53 -6.88 15.13 19.49
C LEU A 53 -7.80 16.22 20.08
N SER A 54 -7.87 16.36 21.42
CA SER A 54 -8.69 17.40 22.06
C SER A 54 -8.06 18.78 22.01
N VAL A 55 -6.74 18.85 21.82
CA VAL A 55 -5.97 20.10 21.66
C VAL A 55 -5.78 20.46 20.19
N ALA A 56 -5.89 19.47 19.30
CA ALA A 56 -5.83 19.66 17.87
C ALA A 56 -7.15 20.23 17.31
N SER A 57 -7.15 21.52 16.97
CA SER A 57 -8.22 22.11 16.16
C SER A 57 -8.18 21.50 14.76
N GLY A 58 -9.00 20.48 14.53
CA GLY A 58 -9.12 19.85 13.22
C GLY A 58 -9.95 20.69 12.24
N THR A 59 -9.57 20.66 10.97
CA THR A 59 -10.27 21.33 9.88
C THR A 59 -11.05 20.31 9.05
N ARG A 60 -12.33 20.59 8.79
CA ARG A 60 -13.17 19.78 7.91
C ARG A 60 -12.84 20.08 6.45
N VAL A 61 -12.57 19.04 5.67
CA VAL A 61 -12.22 19.13 4.25
C VAL A 61 -12.80 17.95 3.48
N THR A 62 -12.91 18.07 2.16
CA THR A 62 -13.27 16.96 1.27
C THR A 62 -12.04 16.46 0.53
N VAL A 63 -11.84 15.14 0.48
CA VAL A 63 -10.78 14.54 -0.35
C VAL A 63 -11.22 14.53 -1.81
N VAL A 64 -10.51 15.27 -2.65
CA VAL A 64 -10.81 15.44 -4.09
C VAL A 64 -9.83 14.69 -4.99
N GLY A 65 -8.69 14.26 -4.45
CA GLY A 65 -7.71 13.45 -5.15
C GLY A 65 -6.91 12.56 -4.20
N VAL A 66 -6.46 11.41 -4.69
CA VAL A 66 -5.51 10.53 -4.00
C VAL A 66 -4.33 10.39 -4.94
N ILE A 67 -3.18 10.93 -4.55
CA ILE A 67 -1.96 10.93 -5.37
C ILE A 67 -1.23 9.60 -5.16
N ASP A 68 -1.01 9.26 -3.89
CA ASP A 68 -0.53 7.97 -3.43
C ASP A 68 -1.13 7.68 -2.04
N ASP A 69 -0.58 6.74 -1.30
CA ASP A 69 -1.16 6.24 -0.06
C ASP A 69 -0.78 7.01 1.20
N ASP A 70 0.12 7.98 1.10
CA ASP A 70 0.35 8.95 2.17
C ASP A 70 0.09 10.41 1.75
N THR A 71 -0.23 10.64 0.47
CA THR A 71 -0.45 11.96 -0.10
C THR A 71 -1.80 12.08 -0.80
N ILE A 72 -2.60 13.07 -0.39
CA ILE A 72 -3.95 13.33 -0.91
C ILE A 72 -4.15 14.80 -1.28
N ASP A 73 -5.06 15.06 -2.20
CA ASP A 73 -5.58 16.41 -2.47
C ASP A 73 -6.88 16.62 -1.69
N ILE A 74 -6.93 17.73 -0.96
CA ILE A 74 -8.06 18.15 -0.16
C ILE A 74 -8.64 19.45 -0.69
N GLN A 75 -9.95 19.62 -0.51
CA GLN A 75 -10.67 20.84 -0.80
C GLN A 75 -11.33 21.37 0.47
N TYR A 76 -11.04 22.64 0.78
CA TYR A 76 -11.69 23.38 1.85
C TYR A 76 -13.07 23.91 1.42
N GLU A 77 -13.88 24.40 2.37
CA GLU A 77 -15.18 24.99 2.09
C GLU A 77 -15.14 26.23 1.18
N ASN A 78 -13.98 26.90 1.08
CA ASN A 78 -13.76 28.04 0.18
C ASN A 78 -13.27 27.62 -1.22
N ASP A 79 -13.42 26.34 -1.57
CA ASP A 79 -12.99 25.71 -2.82
C ASP A 79 -11.46 25.66 -3.06
N THR A 80 -10.63 26.12 -2.12
CA THR A 80 -9.17 26.01 -2.22
C THR A 80 -8.77 24.54 -2.17
N VAL A 81 -7.89 24.12 -3.08
CA VAL A 81 -7.34 22.77 -3.13
C VAL A 81 -5.87 22.79 -2.70
N GLU A 82 -5.51 21.88 -1.80
CA GLU A 82 -4.15 21.68 -1.32
C GLU A 82 -3.77 20.20 -1.36
N THR A 83 -2.49 19.93 -1.59
CA THR A 83 -1.92 18.59 -1.46
C THR A 83 -1.31 18.47 -0.07
N VAL A 84 -1.70 17.45 0.68
CA VAL A 84 -1.23 17.19 2.05
C VAL A 84 -0.65 15.79 2.16
N ARG A 85 0.33 15.64 3.06
CA ARG A 85 1.01 14.38 3.33
C ARG A 85 0.85 13.96 4.79
N LEU A 86 0.66 12.67 5.04
CA LEU A 86 0.63 12.13 6.39
C LEU A 86 2.02 12.21 7.03
N LEU A 87 2.09 12.77 8.24
CA LEU A 87 3.34 12.86 8.99
C LEU A 87 3.71 11.50 9.61
N GLY A 88 4.99 11.13 9.48
CA GLY A 88 5.55 9.91 10.06
C GLY A 88 5.14 8.61 9.34
N VAL A 89 4.36 8.72 8.26
CA VAL A 89 4.04 7.61 7.37
C VAL A 89 4.76 7.85 6.04
N ASP A 90 5.42 6.82 5.55
CA ASP A 90 6.07 6.79 4.26
C ASP A 90 5.80 5.42 3.66
N THR A 91 5.50 5.38 2.37
CA THR A 91 5.02 4.18 1.70
C THR A 91 5.69 3.98 0.34
N PRO A 92 5.77 2.73 -0.16
CA PRO A 92 6.42 2.51 -1.44
C PRO A 92 5.57 3.07 -2.58
N GLN A 93 6.21 3.73 -3.54
CA GLN A 93 5.49 4.20 -4.73
C GLN A 93 4.96 3.04 -5.58
N THR A 94 3.82 3.27 -6.25
CA THR A 94 3.07 2.23 -6.99
C THR A 94 3.81 1.66 -8.20
N GLY A 95 4.80 2.38 -8.75
CA GLY A 95 5.56 1.96 -9.93
C GLY A 95 6.92 1.34 -9.60
N VAL A 96 7.29 0.28 -10.32
CA VAL A 96 8.61 -0.38 -10.19
C VAL A 96 9.81 0.54 -10.49
N THR A 97 9.60 1.61 -11.25
CA THR A 97 10.62 2.64 -11.54
C THR A 97 10.57 3.82 -10.57
N GLN A 98 9.54 3.89 -9.72
CA GLN A 98 9.31 4.98 -8.77
C GLN A 98 9.69 4.55 -7.35
N THR A 99 9.54 3.26 -7.02
CA THR A 99 10.00 2.72 -5.75
C THR A 99 11.50 2.41 -5.77
N ASN A 100 12.17 2.63 -4.63
CA ASN A 100 13.58 2.39 -4.46
C ASN A 100 13.85 1.47 -3.26
N PRO A 101 14.30 0.22 -3.46
CA PRO A 101 14.59 -0.72 -2.37
C PRO A 101 15.58 -0.21 -1.32
N ASP A 102 16.46 0.72 -1.68
CA ASP A 102 17.48 1.26 -0.77
C ASP A 102 16.88 2.06 0.39
N GLU A 103 15.63 2.53 0.23
CA GLU A 103 14.86 3.25 1.25
C GLU A 103 14.24 2.30 2.29
N TRP A 104 14.17 1.00 2.00
CA TRP A 104 13.43 0.03 2.79
C TRP A 104 14.35 -1.01 3.44
N GLN A 105 14.36 -1.02 4.77
CA GLN A 105 15.15 -2.00 5.51
C GLN A 105 14.71 -3.43 5.15
N ARG A 106 15.70 -4.30 4.94
CA ARG A 106 15.51 -5.74 4.68
C ARG A 106 14.85 -6.07 3.34
N ILE A 107 14.68 -5.09 2.45
CA ILE A 107 14.26 -5.35 1.07
C ILE A 107 15.51 -5.49 0.19
N PRO A 108 15.67 -6.59 -0.56
CA PRO A 108 16.81 -6.75 -1.46
C PRO A 108 16.82 -5.69 -2.56
N ILE A 109 18.00 -5.16 -2.87
CA ILE A 109 18.23 -4.25 -4.00
C ILE A 109 18.22 -5.04 -5.31
N SER A 110 17.03 -5.47 -5.73
CA SER A 110 16.82 -6.34 -6.89
C SER A 110 15.52 -5.99 -7.62
N ALA A 111 15.33 -6.58 -8.80
CA ALA A 111 14.07 -6.46 -9.52
C ALA A 111 12.90 -7.00 -8.68
N THR A 112 13.07 -8.17 -8.04
CA THR A 112 12.05 -8.76 -7.16
C THR A 112 11.73 -7.87 -5.96
N GLY A 113 12.73 -7.18 -5.38
CA GLY A 113 12.49 -6.21 -4.31
C GLY A 113 11.64 -5.03 -4.78
N ARG A 114 11.94 -4.48 -5.96
CA ARG A 114 11.14 -3.42 -6.60
C ARG A 114 9.72 -3.87 -6.91
N ASP A 115 9.55 -5.06 -7.48
CA ASP A 115 8.24 -5.61 -7.81
C ASP A 115 7.38 -5.81 -6.55
N TRP A 116 7.99 -6.29 -5.48
CA TRP A 116 7.33 -6.46 -4.19
C TRP A 116 6.88 -5.11 -3.61
N LEU A 117 7.75 -4.10 -3.62
CA LEU A 117 7.42 -2.76 -3.16
C LEU A 117 6.31 -2.11 -3.98
N ALA A 118 6.40 -2.18 -5.31
CA ALA A 118 5.38 -1.65 -6.21
C ALA A 118 4.01 -2.33 -5.97
N ASN A 119 3.99 -3.64 -5.69
CA ASN A 119 2.76 -4.35 -5.34
C ASN A 119 2.14 -3.83 -4.04
N TRP A 120 2.96 -3.61 -3.01
CA TRP A 120 2.46 -3.06 -1.73
C TRP A 120 2.03 -1.61 -1.85
N GLY A 121 2.76 -0.79 -2.59
CA GLY A 121 2.34 0.58 -2.94
C GLY A 121 0.98 0.60 -3.60
N ALA A 122 0.77 -0.21 -4.64
CA ALA A 122 -0.52 -0.29 -5.33
C ALA A 122 -1.68 -0.72 -4.39
N ARG A 123 -1.41 -1.65 -3.46
CA ARG A 123 -2.40 -2.09 -2.47
C ARG A 123 -2.73 -1.01 -1.46
N ALA A 124 -1.73 -0.28 -1.01
CA ALA A 124 -1.92 0.81 -0.07
C ALA A 124 -2.65 2.00 -0.72
N SER A 125 -2.34 2.34 -1.97
CA SER A 125 -3.09 3.37 -2.70
C SER A 125 -4.54 2.96 -2.90
N THR A 126 -4.79 1.69 -3.23
CA THR A 126 -6.16 1.14 -3.31
C THR A 126 -6.89 1.30 -1.98
N TYR A 127 -6.23 1.00 -0.86
CA TYR A 127 -6.82 1.16 0.47
C TYR A 127 -7.22 2.61 0.75
N VAL A 128 -6.36 3.58 0.46
CA VAL A 128 -6.67 5.00 0.67
C VAL A 128 -7.79 5.48 -0.24
N ILE A 129 -7.78 5.09 -1.52
CA ILE A 129 -8.86 5.39 -2.47
C ILE A 129 -10.20 4.88 -1.95
N ASP A 130 -10.28 3.60 -1.58
CA ASP A 130 -11.52 2.98 -1.11
C ASP A 130 -12.06 3.62 0.17
N ARG A 131 -11.17 4.13 1.02
CA ARG A 131 -11.50 4.70 2.33
C ARG A 131 -11.84 6.18 2.26
N LEU A 132 -11.10 6.96 1.47
CA LEU A 132 -11.08 8.42 1.57
C LEU A 132 -11.57 9.13 0.32
N ALA A 133 -11.56 8.51 -0.88
CA ALA A 133 -11.93 9.23 -2.09
C ALA A 133 -13.37 9.80 -2.00
N ASN A 134 -13.50 11.10 -2.28
CA ASN A 134 -14.75 11.86 -2.19
C ASN A 134 -15.39 11.85 -0.80
N LYS A 135 -14.61 11.63 0.27
CA LYS A 135 -15.09 11.68 1.65
C LYS A 135 -14.78 13.02 2.28
N GLU A 136 -15.69 13.48 3.13
CA GLU A 136 -15.41 14.51 4.10
C GLU A 136 -14.61 13.90 5.26
N ILE A 137 -13.51 14.56 5.63
CA ILE A 137 -12.61 14.14 6.70
C ILE A 137 -12.27 15.34 7.60
N ILE A 138 -11.67 15.04 8.75
CA ILE A 138 -11.05 16.04 9.61
C ILE A 138 -9.53 15.89 9.49
N ILE A 139 -8.85 16.97 9.11
CA ILE A 139 -7.39 17.03 9.09
C ILE A 139 -6.89 17.82 10.29
N ILE A 140 -5.78 17.36 10.86
CA ILE A 140 -5.06 18.02 11.93
C ILE A 140 -3.66 18.29 11.41
N PHE A 141 -3.26 19.56 11.41
CA PHE A 141 -1.91 19.97 11.09
C PHE A 141 -1.04 19.97 12.33
N ASP A 142 0.20 19.50 12.19
CA ASP A 142 1.19 19.62 13.25
C ASP A 142 1.70 21.08 13.29
N PRO A 143 1.61 21.77 14.43
CA PRO A 143 2.01 23.17 14.54
C PRO A 143 3.52 23.42 14.38
N VAL A 144 4.36 22.38 14.48
CA VAL A 144 5.81 22.49 14.28
C VAL A 144 6.28 21.95 12.94
N SER A 145 5.41 21.28 12.18
CA SER A 145 5.72 20.90 10.80
C SER A 145 5.79 22.16 9.95
N ASP A 146 6.84 22.27 9.14
CA ASP A 146 7.02 23.37 8.20
C ASP A 146 6.09 23.30 6.99
N ARG A 147 5.28 22.23 6.88
CA ARG A 147 4.29 21.93 5.82
C ARG A 147 3.20 20.99 6.33
#